data_AF-A0A0F9RQE4-F1
#
_entry.id   AF-A0A0F9RQE4-F1
#
_cell.length_a   1.000
_cell.length_b   1.000
_cell.length_c   1.000
_cell.angle_alpha   90.00
_cell.angle_beta   90.00
_cell.angle_gamma   90.00
#
_symmetry.space_group_name_H-M   'P 1'
#
loop_
_entity.id
_entity.type
_entity.pdbx_description
1 polymer ?
#
loop_
_entity_poly.entity_id
_entity_poly.type
_entity_poly.pdbx_seq_one_letter_code
_entity_poly.pdbx_strand_id
1 'polypeptide(L)'
;MTEPKTDIEVLIEAKETARARVVTDPNDKNLAAYERALKLVDGRQGNGDPEEPAFANRLEALKQLERLGYKIKKSKLYKDAKDGLLRLQPDGKVLEKDLDRYARLARLDKPAARSGVNIDDVLADTANATLKKLQEQIKDLELKNEVATGQHVEKALVDMEMASHIAVINAGFDQVISESLPEVIDVVNGDSTKLAEAMELVANKKAEMMNRLSEMKFEVEFGD
;
A
#
# COMPACT_ATOMS: atom_id res chain seq x y z
N MET A 1 56.03 -15.37 -12.17
CA MET A 1 55.07 -15.48 -13.28
C MET A 1 53.80 -16.06 -12.69
N THR A 2 52.82 -15.22 -12.37
CA THR A 2 51.55 -15.61 -11.76
C THR A 2 50.64 -16.21 -12.81
N GLU A 3 50.24 -17.46 -12.65
CA GLU A 3 49.29 -18.16 -13.52
C GLU A 3 47.95 -17.38 -13.59
N PRO A 4 47.26 -17.38 -14.74
CA PRO A 4 45.96 -16.75 -14.84
C PRO A 4 44.96 -17.54 -13.98
N LYS A 5 44.46 -16.92 -12.90
CA LYS A 5 43.36 -17.46 -12.09
C LYS A 5 42.21 -17.88 -13.02
N THR A 6 41.70 -19.09 -12.83
CA THR A 6 40.57 -19.57 -13.64
C THR A 6 39.31 -18.76 -13.32
N ASP A 7 38.44 -18.53 -14.31
CA ASP A 7 37.19 -17.75 -14.16
C ASP A 7 36.36 -18.14 -12.92
N ILE A 8 36.39 -19.42 -12.55
CA ILE A 8 35.66 -19.98 -11.40
C ILE A 8 36.25 -19.48 -10.08
N GLU A 9 37.57 -19.41 -9.95
CA GLU A 9 38.25 -18.94 -8.73
C GLU A 9 37.99 -17.45 -8.49
N VAL A 10 37.96 -16.65 -9.56
CA VAL A 10 37.63 -15.22 -9.50
C VAL A 10 36.19 -15.00 -9.03
N LEU A 11 35.26 -15.86 -9.47
CA LEU A 11 33.84 -15.77 -9.08
C LEU A 11 33.60 -16.25 -7.64
N ILE A 12 34.33 -17.25 -7.17
CA ILE A 12 34.29 -17.68 -5.76
C ILE A 12 34.82 -16.57 -4.84
N GLU A 13 35.91 -15.91 -5.23
CA GLU A 13 36.48 -14.77 -4.50
C GLU A 13 35.50 -13.56 -4.51
N ALA A 14 34.83 -13.32 -5.63
CA ALA A 14 33.78 -12.29 -5.73
C ALA A 14 32.56 -12.61 -4.83
N LYS A 15 32.18 -13.89 -4.69
CA LYS A 15 31.10 -14.33 -3.80
C LYS A 15 31.46 -14.15 -2.33
N GLU A 16 32.67 -14.54 -1.91
CA GLU A 16 33.12 -14.40 -0.52
C GLU A 16 33.28 -12.93 -0.11
N THR A 17 33.78 -12.08 -1.00
CA THR A 17 33.88 -10.62 -0.75
C THR A 17 32.51 -9.95 -0.68
N ALA A 18 31.55 -10.36 -1.52
CA ALA A 18 30.17 -9.89 -1.43
C ALA A 18 29.48 -10.35 -0.12
N ARG A 19 29.73 -11.60 0.31
CA ARG A 19 29.23 -12.13 1.59
C ARG A 19 29.78 -11.34 2.78
N ALA A 20 31.07 -11.05 2.79
CA ALA A 20 31.70 -10.26 3.85
C ALA A 20 31.06 -8.87 3.98
N ARG A 21 30.73 -8.22 2.86
CA ARG A 21 30.07 -6.91 2.83
C ARG A 21 28.65 -6.93 3.38
N VAL A 22 27.89 -7.99 3.10
CA VAL A 22 26.54 -8.20 3.67
C VAL A 22 26.60 -8.41 5.18
N VAL A 23 27.64 -9.09 5.68
CA VAL A 23 27.83 -9.33 7.12
C VAL A 23 28.26 -8.07 7.86
N THR A 24 29.08 -7.21 7.25
CA THR A 24 29.58 -5.97 7.88
C THR A 24 28.61 -4.80 7.80
N ASP A 25 27.83 -4.70 6.71
CA ASP A 25 26.85 -3.62 6.50
C ASP A 25 25.65 -4.15 5.68
N PRO A 26 24.60 -4.67 6.35
CA PRO A 26 23.43 -5.22 5.69
C PRO A 26 22.54 -4.10 5.10
N ASN A 27 22.74 -3.81 3.81
CA ASN A 27 21.90 -2.89 3.04
C ASN A 27 21.47 -3.52 1.70
N ASP A 28 20.39 -3.00 1.10
CA ASP A 28 19.78 -3.56 -0.12
C ASP A 28 20.76 -3.65 -1.31
N LYS A 29 21.73 -2.74 -1.38
CA LYS A 29 22.75 -2.75 -2.44
C LYS A 29 23.75 -3.90 -2.25
N ASN A 30 24.16 -4.17 -1.03
CA ASN A 30 25.08 -5.26 -0.69
C ASN A 30 24.40 -6.62 -0.85
N LEU A 31 23.12 -6.72 -0.50
CA LEU A 31 22.33 -7.94 -0.68
C LEU A 31 22.15 -8.29 -2.17
N ALA A 32 21.81 -7.30 -3.00
CA ALA A 32 21.69 -7.47 -4.44
C ALA A 32 23.02 -7.84 -5.12
N ALA A 33 24.15 -7.35 -4.61
CA ALA A 33 25.48 -7.73 -5.09
C ALA A 33 25.82 -9.19 -4.79
N TYR A 34 25.43 -9.68 -3.61
CA TYR A 34 25.62 -11.08 -3.21
C TYR A 34 24.75 -12.04 -4.03
N GLU A 35 23.47 -11.72 -4.26
CA GLU A 35 22.57 -12.54 -5.09
C GLU A 35 23.05 -12.66 -6.55
N ARG A 36 23.57 -11.56 -7.12
CA ARG A 36 24.14 -11.57 -8.47
C ARG A 36 25.38 -12.44 -8.55
N ALA A 37 26.26 -12.37 -7.55
CA ALA A 37 27.45 -13.22 -7.48
C ALA A 37 27.08 -14.71 -7.31
N LEU A 38 26.05 -15.01 -6.51
CA LEU A 38 25.52 -16.37 -6.32
C LEU A 38 25.02 -16.97 -7.64
N LYS A 39 24.22 -16.20 -8.40
CA LYS A 39 23.64 -16.63 -9.67
C LYS A 39 24.69 -16.89 -10.75
N LEU A 40 25.80 -16.15 -10.74
CA LEU A 40 26.91 -16.33 -11.69
C LEU A 40 27.76 -17.57 -11.37
N VAL A 41 27.91 -17.90 -10.09
CA VAL A 41 28.61 -19.13 -9.66
C VAL A 41 27.75 -20.36 -9.98
N ASP A 42 26.47 -20.33 -9.64
CA ASP A 42 25.53 -21.42 -9.95
C ASP A 42 25.37 -21.62 -11.46
N GLY A 43 25.36 -20.52 -12.22
CA GLY A 43 25.27 -20.55 -13.68
C GLY A 43 26.49 -21.13 -14.40
N ARG A 44 27.62 -21.36 -13.70
CA ARG A 44 28.86 -21.89 -14.30
C ARG A 44 29.29 -23.24 -13.74
N GLN A 45 28.70 -23.70 -12.63
CA GLN A 45 28.83 -25.10 -12.15
C GLN A 45 27.97 -26.09 -12.94
N GLY A 46 26.95 -25.62 -13.67
CA GLY A 46 26.08 -26.44 -14.53
C GLY A 46 26.55 -26.50 -15.99
N ASN A 47 27.62 -27.23 -16.30
CA ASN A 47 27.87 -27.69 -17.67
C ASN A 47 26.98 -28.91 -17.95
N GLY A 48 25.78 -28.61 -18.43
CA GLY A 48 24.77 -29.53 -18.91
C GLY A 48 23.51 -28.70 -19.02
N ASP A 49 23.00 -28.53 -20.24
CA ASP A 49 21.67 -27.96 -20.43
C ASP A 49 20.72 -28.56 -19.39
N PRO A 50 19.88 -27.77 -18.69
CA PRO A 50 18.92 -28.34 -17.77
C PRO A 50 18.10 -29.34 -18.59
N GLU A 51 18.29 -30.64 -18.37
CA GLU A 51 17.45 -31.66 -18.99
C GLU A 51 16.03 -31.26 -18.65
N GLU A 52 15.30 -30.75 -19.65
CA GLU A 52 13.92 -30.37 -19.47
C GLU A 52 13.20 -31.60 -18.89
N PRO A 53 12.45 -31.46 -17.79
CA PRO A 53 11.78 -32.59 -17.17
C PRO A 53 10.98 -33.33 -18.24
N ALA A 54 11.38 -34.57 -18.50
CA ALA A 54 10.82 -35.37 -19.59
C ALA A 54 10.20 -36.64 -19.02
N PHE A 55 8.96 -36.92 -19.43
CA PHE A 55 8.28 -38.17 -19.12
C PHE A 55 8.81 -39.26 -20.04
N ALA A 56 9.12 -40.43 -19.48
CA ALA A 56 9.77 -41.52 -20.20
C ALA A 56 8.86 -42.06 -21.34
N ASN A 57 7.55 -41.90 -21.20
CA ASN A 57 6.59 -42.34 -22.19
C ASN A 57 5.23 -41.63 -22.04
N ARG A 58 4.35 -41.86 -23.02
CA ARG A 58 2.96 -41.36 -23.05
C ARG A 58 2.13 -41.78 -21.83
N LEU A 59 2.45 -42.91 -21.20
CA LEU A 59 1.71 -43.38 -20.03
C LEU A 59 2.07 -42.57 -18.77
N GLU A 60 3.32 -42.18 -18.61
CA GLU A 60 3.75 -41.27 -17.54
C GLU A 60 3.18 -39.87 -17.73
N ALA A 61 3.19 -39.36 -18.96
CA ALA A 61 2.54 -38.09 -19.29
C ALA A 61 1.03 -38.12 -18.95
N LEU A 62 0.34 -39.25 -19.22
CA LEU A 62 -1.06 -39.44 -18.83
C LEU A 62 -1.24 -39.38 -17.30
N LYS A 63 -0.41 -40.11 -16.55
CA LYS A 63 -0.46 -40.14 -15.08
C LYS A 63 -0.21 -38.75 -14.49
N GLN A 64 0.66 -37.95 -15.11
CA GLN A 64 0.90 -36.58 -14.68
C GLN A 64 -0.31 -35.69 -14.95
N LEU A 65 -0.95 -35.79 -16.12
CA LEU A 65 -2.19 -35.07 -16.40
C LEU A 65 -3.32 -35.45 -15.43
N GLU A 66 -3.47 -36.74 -15.11
CA GLU A 66 -4.43 -37.23 -14.11
C GLU A 66 -4.11 -36.69 -12.72
N ARG A 67 -2.83 -36.65 -12.33
CA ARG A 67 -2.36 -36.08 -11.04
C ARG A 67 -2.63 -34.59 -10.93
N LEU A 68 -2.44 -33.84 -12.02
CA LEU A 68 -2.78 -32.42 -12.11
C LEU A 68 -4.30 -32.16 -12.18
N GLY A 69 -5.09 -33.23 -12.21
CA GLY A 69 -6.54 -33.17 -12.14
C GLY A 69 -7.23 -32.98 -13.48
N TYR A 70 -6.57 -33.23 -14.62
CA TYR A 70 -7.21 -33.15 -15.95
C TYR A 70 -8.03 -34.40 -16.25
N LYS A 71 -9.24 -34.23 -16.81
CA LYS A 71 -10.05 -35.35 -17.32
C LYS A 71 -9.61 -35.74 -18.73
N ILE A 72 -8.82 -36.80 -18.83
CA ILE A 72 -8.39 -37.35 -20.12
C ILE A 72 -8.46 -38.88 -20.14
N LYS A 73 -8.99 -39.45 -21.22
CA LYS A 73 -8.97 -40.90 -21.45
C LYS A 73 -7.68 -41.29 -22.14
N LYS A 74 -7.09 -42.43 -21.77
CA LYS A 74 -5.91 -43.02 -22.43
C LYS A 74 -6.06 -43.07 -23.96
N SER A 75 -7.21 -43.50 -24.47
CA SER A 75 -7.47 -43.57 -25.92
C SER A 75 -7.44 -42.20 -26.60
N LYS A 76 -7.83 -41.12 -25.90
CA LYS A 76 -7.77 -39.74 -26.41
C LYS A 76 -6.34 -39.24 -26.47
N LEU A 77 -5.54 -39.42 -25.42
CA LEU A 77 -4.12 -39.01 -25.43
C LEU A 77 -3.34 -39.70 -26.56
N TYR A 78 -3.55 -41.01 -26.73
CA TYR A 78 -2.84 -41.78 -27.77
C TYR A 78 -3.28 -41.40 -29.18
N LYS A 79 -4.57 -41.08 -29.37
CA LYS A 79 -5.08 -40.55 -30.64
C LYS A 79 -4.51 -39.16 -30.92
N ASP A 80 -4.58 -38.26 -29.94
CA ASP A 80 -4.08 -36.89 -30.07
C ASP A 80 -2.55 -36.85 -30.30
N ALA A 81 -1.79 -37.81 -29.75
CA ALA A 81 -0.38 -37.98 -30.05
C ALA A 81 -0.11 -38.49 -31.47
N LYS A 82 -0.99 -39.36 -32.00
CA LYS A 82 -0.92 -39.82 -33.40
C LYS A 82 -1.31 -38.71 -34.38
N ASP A 83 -2.27 -37.88 -33.99
CA ASP A 83 -2.77 -36.73 -34.75
C ASP A 83 -1.82 -35.51 -34.65
N GLY A 84 -0.67 -35.65 -33.96
CA GLY A 84 0.38 -34.64 -33.85
C GLY A 84 0.10 -33.49 -32.89
N LEU A 85 -0.98 -33.58 -32.10
CA LEU A 85 -1.37 -32.57 -31.12
C LEU A 85 -0.47 -32.60 -29.87
N LEU A 86 -0.05 -33.80 -29.45
CA LEU A 86 1.02 -34.00 -28.48
C LEU A 86 2.33 -34.31 -29.23
N ARG A 87 3.35 -33.48 -29.03
CA ARG A 87 4.68 -33.73 -29.59
C ARG A 87 5.39 -34.82 -28.81
N LEU A 88 5.94 -35.78 -29.56
CA LEU A 88 6.77 -36.85 -29.03
C LEU A 88 8.20 -36.65 -29.53
N GLN A 89 9.16 -36.90 -28.65
CA GLN A 89 10.57 -36.90 -29.02
C GLN A 89 10.93 -38.18 -29.80
N PRO A 90 12.04 -38.18 -30.55
CA PRO A 90 12.47 -39.34 -31.33
C PRO A 90 12.65 -40.63 -30.51
N ASP A 91 12.94 -40.49 -29.22
CA ASP A 91 13.09 -41.58 -28.23
C ASP A 91 11.76 -41.99 -27.57
N GLY A 92 10.64 -41.36 -27.96
CA GLY A 92 9.30 -41.64 -27.42
C GLY A 92 8.99 -40.92 -26.10
N LYS A 93 9.90 -40.07 -25.61
CA LYS A 93 9.67 -39.23 -24.43
C LYS A 93 8.75 -38.05 -24.73
N VAL A 94 8.20 -37.47 -23.67
CA VAL A 94 7.34 -36.28 -23.71
C VAL A 94 7.95 -35.22 -22.82
N LEU A 95 8.31 -34.06 -23.38
CA LEU A 95 8.78 -32.93 -22.58
C LEU A 95 7.64 -32.31 -21.79
N GLU A 96 7.91 -31.79 -20.59
CA GLU A 96 6.91 -31.09 -19.78
C GLU A 96 6.30 -29.90 -20.52
N LYS A 97 7.12 -29.13 -21.25
CA LYS A 97 6.63 -28.03 -22.11
C LYS A 97 5.64 -28.48 -23.19
N ASP A 98 5.89 -29.65 -23.79
CA ASP A 98 5.01 -30.22 -24.81
C ASP A 98 3.72 -30.78 -24.20
N LEU A 99 3.80 -31.31 -22.97
CA LEU A 99 2.63 -31.76 -22.22
C LEU A 99 1.74 -30.58 -21.78
N ASP A 100 2.34 -29.49 -21.32
CA ASP A 100 1.64 -28.25 -20.97
C ASP A 100 1.00 -27.59 -22.19
N ARG A 101 1.73 -27.54 -23.31
CA ARG A 101 1.22 -27.06 -24.59
C ARG A 101 0.03 -27.92 -25.05
N TYR A 102 0.15 -29.24 -24.92
CA TYR A 102 -0.94 -30.16 -25.22
C TYR A 102 -2.18 -29.91 -24.35
N ALA A 103 -2.03 -29.74 -23.03
CA ALA A 103 -3.14 -29.48 -22.13
C ALA A 103 -3.94 -28.22 -22.53
N ARG A 104 -3.24 -27.16 -22.96
CA ARG A 104 -3.85 -25.91 -23.47
C ARG A 104 -4.53 -26.11 -24.83
N LEU A 105 -3.86 -26.77 -25.78
CA LEU A 105 -4.37 -26.96 -27.14
C LEU A 105 -5.54 -27.94 -27.20
N ALA A 106 -5.51 -29.00 -26.40
CA ALA A 106 -6.55 -30.03 -26.34
C ALA A 106 -7.78 -29.60 -25.51
N ARG A 107 -7.76 -28.38 -24.93
CA ARG A 107 -8.81 -27.83 -24.06
C ARG A 107 -9.29 -28.85 -23.04
N LEU A 108 -8.35 -29.47 -22.32
CA LEU A 108 -8.70 -30.51 -21.36
C LEU A 108 -9.50 -29.90 -20.21
N ASP A 109 -10.70 -30.44 -19.96
CA ASP A 109 -11.51 -30.04 -18.81
C ASP A 109 -10.78 -30.45 -17.53
N LYS A 110 -10.34 -29.45 -16.75
CA LYS A 110 -9.99 -29.64 -15.35
C LYS A 110 -11.32 -29.73 -14.60
N PRO A 111 -11.81 -30.91 -14.16
CA PRO A 111 -12.87 -30.94 -13.18
C PRO A 111 -12.50 -30.00 -12.03
N ALA A 112 -13.44 -29.18 -11.62
CA ALA A 112 -13.43 -28.58 -10.29
C ALA A 112 -13.37 -29.73 -9.27
N ALA A 113 -12.17 -30.19 -8.96
CA ALA A 113 -11.92 -31.20 -7.96
C ALA A 113 -12.08 -30.51 -6.61
N ARG A 114 -13.17 -30.87 -5.94
CA ARG A 114 -13.45 -30.78 -4.50
C ARG A 114 -12.28 -30.27 -3.65
N SER A 115 -12.56 -29.19 -2.92
CA SER A 115 -12.00 -28.91 -1.58
C SER A 115 -10.48 -28.91 -1.47
N GLY A 116 -9.87 -27.86 -2.00
CA GLY A 116 -8.55 -27.40 -1.61
C GLY A 116 -8.52 -25.92 -1.96
N VAL A 117 -8.30 -25.07 -0.96
CA VAL A 117 -8.16 -23.62 -1.11
C VAL A 117 -7.33 -23.32 -2.37
N ASN A 118 -7.93 -22.63 -3.34
CA ASN A 118 -7.28 -22.30 -4.60
C ASN A 118 -6.15 -21.33 -4.26
N ILE A 119 -4.91 -21.80 -4.35
CA ILE A 119 -3.72 -21.06 -3.88
C ILE A 119 -3.64 -19.70 -4.59
N ASP A 120 -4.03 -19.65 -5.87
CA ASP A 120 -4.08 -18.40 -6.64
C ASP A 120 -5.12 -17.40 -6.10
N ASP A 121 -6.29 -17.88 -5.64
CA ASP A 121 -7.31 -17.01 -5.05
C ASP A 121 -6.86 -16.48 -3.67
N VAL A 122 -6.17 -17.30 -2.87
CA VAL A 122 -5.60 -16.84 -1.58
C VAL A 122 -4.42 -15.92 -1.76
N LEU A 123 -3.58 -16.14 -2.77
CA LEU A 123 -2.50 -15.22 -3.12
C LEU A 123 -3.07 -13.88 -3.61
N ALA A 124 -4.13 -13.90 -4.42
CA ALA A 124 -4.82 -12.70 -4.85
C ALA A 124 -5.47 -11.95 -3.66
N ASP A 125 -6.14 -12.66 -2.75
CA ASP A 125 -6.77 -12.06 -1.57
C ASP A 125 -5.75 -11.50 -0.59
N THR A 126 -4.63 -12.19 -0.36
CA THR A 126 -3.54 -11.70 0.49
C THR A 126 -2.81 -10.51 -0.12
N ALA A 127 -2.59 -10.52 -1.44
CA ALA A 127 -2.03 -9.36 -2.15
C ALA A 127 -2.97 -8.16 -2.06
N ASN A 128 -4.27 -8.35 -2.28
CA ASN A 128 -5.28 -7.29 -2.16
C ASN A 128 -5.38 -6.74 -0.73
N ALA A 129 -5.34 -7.60 0.29
CA ALA A 129 -5.33 -7.18 1.68
C ALA A 129 -4.06 -6.37 2.03
N THR A 130 -2.91 -6.79 1.50
CA THR A 130 -1.63 -6.09 1.70
C THR A 130 -1.62 -4.72 1.00
N LEU A 131 -2.17 -4.64 -0.23
CA LEU A 131 -2.33 -3.38 -0.96
C LEU A 131 -3.25 -2.41 -0.21
N LYS A 132 -4.38 -2.88 0.33
CA LYS A 132 -5.26 -2.04 1.16
C LYS A 132 -4.55 -1.52 2.40
N LYS A 133 -3.78 -2.37 3.08
CA LYS A 133 -3.00 -1.96 4.27
C LYS A 133 -1.95 -0.91 3.91
N LEU A 134 -1.24 -1.09 2.79
CA LEU A 134 -0.26 -0.11 2.29
C LEU A 134 -0.93 1.21 1.91
N GLN A 135 -2.09 1.17 1.26
CA GLN A 135 -2.86 2.38 0.93
C GLN A 135 -3.26 3.18 2.17
N GLU A 136 -3.76 2.52 3.21
CA GLU A 136 -4.10 3.25 4.45
C GLU A 136 -2.86 3.75 5.20
N GLN A 137 -1.74 3.04 5.12
CA GLN A 137 -0.46 3.55 5.66
C GLN A 137 0.04 4.78 4.89
N ILE A 138 -0.13 4.80 3.57
CA ILE A 138 0.21 5.96 2.75
C ILE A 138 -0.64 7.16 3.15
N LYS A 139 -1.96 6.99 3.30
CA LYS A 139 -2.83 8.10 3.75
C LYS A 139 -2.47 8.61 5.14
N ASP A 140 -2.15 7.73 6.08
CA ASP A 140 -1.72 8.13 7.43
C ASP A 140 -0.37 8.88 7.40
N LEU A 141 0.55 8.48 6.51
CA LEU A 141 1.83 9.17 6.28
C LEU A 141 1.63 10.52 5.58
N GLU A 142 0.74 10.61 4.60
CA GLU A 142 0.36 11.85 3.91
C GLU A 142 -0.23 12.84 4.92
N LEU A 143 -1.20 12.42 5.72
CA LEU A 143 -1.79 13.26 6.77
C LEU A 143 -0.74 13.72 7.78
N LYS A 144 0.16 12.84 8.23
CA LYS A 144 1.26 13.21 9.14
C LYS A 144 2.24 14.20 8.49
N ASN A 145 2.54 14.05 7.21
CA ASN A 145 3.38 14.99 6.47
C ASN A 145 2.68 16.35 6.30
N GLU A 146 1.38 16.37 6.03
CA GLU A 146 0.59 17.61 5.93
C GLU A 146 0.48 18.33 7.28
N VAL A 147 0.35 17.60 8.38
CA VAL A 147 0.44 18.16 9.74
C VAL A 147 1.85 18.69 10.02
N ALA A 148 2.90 17.91 9.70
CA ALA A 148 4.30 18.29 9.95
C ALA A 148 4.78 19.46 9.09
N THR A 149 4.19 19.66 7.91
CA THR A 149 4.47 20.81 7.02
C THR A 149 3.70 22.07 7.42
N GLY A 150 2.89 22.00 8.50
CA GLY A 150 2.19 23.17 9.05
C GLY A 150 0.89 23.53 8.32
N GLN A 151 0.39 22.66 7.43
CA GLN A 151 -0.88 22.90 6.73
C GLN A 151 -2.10 22.57 7.60
N HIS A 152 -1.89 21.88 8.72
CA HIS A 152 -2.96 21.50 9.65
C HIS A 152 -2.56 21.88 11.08
N VAL A 153 -3.48 22.53 11.78
CA VAL A 153 -3.38 22.83 13.21
C VAL A 153 -4.37 21.98 14.00
N GLU A 154 -4.01 21.65 15.23
CA GLU A 154 -4.93 20.92 16.11
C GLU A 154 -6.19 21.74 16.36
N LYS A 155 -7.35 21.13 16.15
CA LYS A 155 -8.65 21.78 16.38
C LYS A 155 -8.75 22.39 17.78
N ALA A 156 -8.22 21.70 18.79
CA ALA A 156 -8.21 22.19 20.17
C ALA A 156 -7.45 23.51 20.33
N LEU A 157 -6.36 23.69 19.57
CA LEU A 157 -5.57 24.93 19.56
C LEU A 157 -6.37 26.07 18.92
N VAL A 158 -7.03 25.80 17.79
CA VAL A 158 -7.90 26.77 17.10
C VAL A 158 -9.07 27.19 18.00
N ASP A 159 -9.73 26.22 18.64
CA ASP A 159 -10.84 26.48 19.56
C ASP A 159 -10.38 27.36 20.74
N MET A 160 -9.17 27.12 21.26
CA MET A 160 -8.57 27.90 22.34
C MET A 160 -8.22 29.33 21.89
N GLU A 161 -7.61 29.50 20.72
CA GLU A 161 -7.28 30.81 20.16
C GLU A 161 -8.54 31.63 19.89
N MET A 162 -9.56 31.01 19.30
CA MET A 162 -10.84 31.67 19.04
C MET A 162 -11.54 32.07 20.34
N ALA A 163 -11.53 31.22 21.37
CA ALA A 163 -12.06 31.56 22.69
C ALA A 163 -11.31 32.75 23.32
N SER A 164 -9.98 32.81 23.16
CA SER A 164 -9.16 33.94 23.60
C SER A 164 -9.55 35.24 22.89
N HIS A 165 -9.67 35.21 21.56
CA HIS A 165 -10.11 36.37 20.77
C HIS A 165 -11.51 36.84 21.15
N ILE A 166 -12.46 35.91 21.32
CA ILE A 166 -13.82 36.23 21.77
C ILE A 166 -13.79 36.88 23.16
N ALA A 167 -12.98 36.37 24.09
CA ALA A 167 -12.85 36.97 25.42
C ALA A 167 -12.33 38.42 25.37
N VAL A 168 -11.32 38.68 24.54
CA VAL A 168 -10.78 40.04 24.33
C VAL A 168 -11.83 40.96 23.72
N ILE A 169 -12.53 40.50 22.67
CA ILE A 169 -13.62 41.27 22.03
C ILE A 169 -14.75 41.55 23.03
N ASN A 170 -15.13 40.55 23.82
CA ASN A 170 -16.19 40.66 24.81
C ASN A 170 -15.87 41.72 25.89
N ALA A 171 -14.62 41.76 26.37
CA ALA A 171 -14.16 42.78 27.31
C ALA A 171 -14.09 44.17 26.67
N GLY A 172 -13.59 44.26 25.44
CA GLY A 172 -13.58 45.53 24.69
C GLY A 172 -14.98 46.10 24.47
N PHE A 173 -15.96 45.24 24.21
CA PHE A 173 -17.36 45.64 24.04
C PHE A 173 -17.95 46.20 25.34
N ASP A 174 -17.68 45.59 26.50
CA ASP A 174 -18.11 46.12 27.80
C ASP A 174 -17.52 47.50 28.05
N GLN A 175 -16.23 47.67 27.77
CA GLN A 175 -15.54 48.95 27.93
C GLN A 175 -16.19 50.02 27.05
N VAL A 176 -16.31 49.78 25.74
CA VAL A 176 -16.90 50.75 24.79
C VAL A 176 -18.34 51.11 25.17
N ILE A 177 -19.17 50.14 25.56
CA ILE A 177 -20.53 50.44 26.01
C ILE A 177 -20.50 51.30 27.27
N SER A 178 -19.71 50.93 28.27
CA SER A 178 -19.67 51.66 29.53
C SER A 178 -19.21 53.11 29.37
N GLU A 179 -18.30 53.35 28.42
CA GLU A 179 -17.77 54.68 28.10
C GLU A 179 -18.73 55.49 27.22
N SER A 180 -19.30 54.87 26.18
CA SER A 180 -20.10 55.57 25.18
C SER A 180 -21.57 55.69 25.54
N LEU A 181 -22.16 54.78 26.32
CA LEU A 181 -23.60 54.81 26.57
C LEU A 181 -24.10 56.09 27.26
N PRO A 182 -23.39 56.68 28.25
CA PRO A 182 -23.77 57.98 28.80
C PRO A 182 -23.78 59.10 27.75
N GLU A 183 -22.77 59.14 26.88
CA GLU A 183 -22.67 60.12 25.78
C GLU A 183 -23.79 59.92 24.76
N VAL A 184 -24.10 58.66 24.41
CA VAL A 184 -25.20 58.34 23.50
C VAL A 184 -26.53 58.83 24.08
N ILE A 185 -26.79 58.63 25.38
CA ILE A 185 -28.01 59.13 26.04
C ILE A 185 -28.06 60.66 25.96
N ASP A 186 -26.95 61.35 26.20
CA ASP A 186 -26.89 62.82 26.12
C ASP A 186 -27.16 63.32 24.69
N VAL A 187 -26.50 62.75 23.68
CA VAL A 187 -26.63 63.14 22.26
C VAL A 187 -28.07 62.99 21.74
N VAL A 188 -28.80 61.97 22.20
CA VAL A 188 -30.19 61.74 21.78
C VAL A 188 -31.22 62.43 22.68
N ASN A 189 -30.79 63.26 23.64
CA ASN A 189 -31.64 63.85 24.69
C ASN A 189 -32.48 62.79 25.44
N GLY A 190 -31.86 61.66 25.75
CA GLY A 190 -32.45 60.58 26.54
C GLY A 190 -32.51 60.89 28.03
N ASP A 191 -33.22 60.05 28.77
CA ASP A 191 -33.36 60.18 30.23
C ASP A 191 -32.13 59.62 30.96
N SER A 192 -31.24 60.49 31.43
CA SER A 192 -30.02 60.08 32.16
C SER A 192 -30.30 59.32 33.45
N THR A 193 -31.51 59.43 34.04
CA THR A 193 -31.87 58.66 35.24
C THR A 193 -32.00 57.16 34.94
N LYS A 194 -32.21 56.79 33.67
CA LYS A 194 -32.33 55.41 33.19
C LYS A 194 -31.02 54.79 32.72
N LEU A 195 -29.87 55.44 32.93
CA LEU A 195 -28.57 54.93 32.49
C LEU A 195 -28.31 53.50 33.02
N ALA A 196 -28.64 53.22 34.27
CA ALA A 196 -28.45 51.89 34.85
C ALA A 196 -29.34 50.82 34.17
N GLU A 197 -30.60 51.15 33.90
CA GLU A 197 -31.55 50.28 33.19
C GLU A 197 -31.10 50.04 31.73
N ALA A 198 -30.56 51.08 31.09
CA ALA A 198 -30.01 50.99 29.74
C ALA A 198 -28.75 50.11 29.69
N MET A 199 -27.84 50.25 30.66
CA MET A 199 -26.66 49.39 30.80
C MET A 199 -27.06 47.92 30.96
N GLU A 200 -28.05 47.64 31.81
CA GLU A 200 -28.56 46.28 32.03
C GLU A 200 -29.21 45.70 30.76
N LEU A 201 -30.00 46.51 30.03
CA LEU A 201 -30.60 46.08 28.76
C LEU A 201 -29.54 45.71 27.73
N VAL A 202 -28.50 46.54 27.59
CA VAL A 202 -27.40 46.28 26.64
C VAL A 202 -26.61 45.03 27.06
N ALA A 203 -26.34 44.86 28.36
CA ALA A 203 -25.67 43.66 28.89
C ALA A 203 -26.47 42.39 28.59
N ASN A 204 -27.79 42.41 28.76
CA ASN A 204 -28.66 41.28 28.42
C ASN A 204 -28.65 40.98 26.92
N LYS A 205 -28.73 42.00 26.07
CA LYS A 205 -28.66 41.84 24.61
C LYS A 205 -27.31 41.30 24.14
N LYS A 206 -26.23 41.72 24.79
CA LYS A 206 -24.88 41.19 24.57
C LYS A 206 -24.79 39.71 24.97
N ALA A 207 -25.32 39.34 26.14
CA ALA A 207 -25.33 37.95 26.60
C ALA A 207 -26.10 37.03 25.62
N GLU A 208 -27.24 37.48 25.11
CA GLU A 208 -27.98 36.77 24.05
C GLU A 208 -27.12 36.59 22.78
N MET A 209 -26.36 37.60 22.38
CA MET A 209 -25.45 37.52 21.23
C MET A 209 -24.32 36.51 21.45
N MET A 210 -23.70 36.52 22.63
CA MET A 210 -22.61 35.60 22.96
C MET A 210 -23.08 34.15 23.06
N ASN A 211 -24.29 33.90 23.56
CA ASN A 211 -24.89 32.56 23.53
C ASN A 211 -25.15 32.08 22.10
N ARG A 212 -25.58 32.95 21.18
CA ARG A 212 -25.72 32.55 19.76
C ARG A 212 -24.36 32.23 19.13
N LEU A 213 -23.31 32.97 19.51
CA LEU A 213 -21.96 32.75 18.99
C LEU A 213 -21.38 31.42 19.47
N SER A 214 -21.68 30.98 20.70
CA SER A 214 -21.19 29.70 21.22
C SER A 214 -21.82 28.47 20.55
N GLU A 215 -22.97 28.63 19.88
CA GLU A 215 -23.63 27.58 19.11
C GLU A 215 -23.14 27.49 17.65
N MET A 216 -22.37 28.48 17.17
CA MET A 216 -21.89 28.52 15.80
C MET A 216 -20.75 27.52 15.57
N LYS A 217 -20.77 26.88 14.39
CA LYS A 217 -19.67 26.07 13.88
C LYS A 217 -18.87 26.90 12.89
N PHE A 218 -17.56 26.91 13.05
CA PHE A 218 -16.65 27.66 12.19
C PHE A 218 -15.87 26.69 11.31
N GLU A 219 -15.73 27.06 10.04
CA GLU A 219 -14.81 26.44 9.09
C GLU A 219 -13.64 27.41 8.94
N VAL A 220 -12.41 26.91 9.12
CA VAL A 220 -11.20 27.74 9.08
C VAL A 220 -10.48 27.48 7.76
N GLU A 221 -10.38 28.52 6.94
CA GLU A 221 -9.56 28.53 5.73
C GLU A 221 -8.28 29.33 6.00
N PHE A 222 -7.12 28.74 5.72
CA PHE A 222 -5.84 29.45 5.79
C PHE A 222 -5.59 30.14 4.45
N GLY A 223 -5.39 31.47 4.49
CA GLY A 223 -4.94 32.24 3.34
C GLY A 223 -3.41 32.24 3.24
N ASP A 224 -2.90 32.24 2.01
CA ASP A 224 -1.46 32.33 1.67
C ASP A 224 -0.79 33.63 2.17
#